data_AF-A0A2H6E9C8-F1
#
_entry.id   AF-A0A2H6E9C8-F1
#
_cell.length_a   1.000
_cell.length_b   1.000
_cell.length_c   1.000
_cell.angle_alpha   90.00
_cell.angle_beta   90.00
_cell.angle_gamma   90.00
#
_symmetry.space_group_name_H-M   'P 1'
#
loop_
_entity.id
_entity.type
_entity.pdbx_description
1 polymer ?
#
loop_
_entity_poly.entity_id
_entity_poly.type
_entity_poly.pdbx_seq_one_letter_code
_entity_poly.pdbx_strand_id
1 'polypeptide(L)'
;MAKHPQWATKHKRKRTELRLINGRYYLYEVSSKWDPDKKRSKKITGKLLGRITKEDGFIESEKAKLRKQSLIVSNLSVKEYGITAFIDNHLSRYKDLLEKYFPEQWKIILVLTYGRLIYQSPLKRIAFHYTHSYLSEQYKGLSLSAKSLSVFLRELGTDRKAITDFFKEFTNGKNNIIFDGTDLISYSRKMEITKLSKSKKGNFQNLINLIFAFSVDLQLPVYYRIVAGNIKDIKAFKLSLTESQISNAVIIADKGFYSQKNIEELNGEKLKYIIPLKRNNKLIKYNKVKTTNKKSYEGFFKYQGRIIWFYTHPAGRETINVYLDEELKTKETKDYLNRIETLPDNYNINTFYNKQNTFGTIAFIHNTDKTPEETYVDYKSRGQVETMIDTLKNIIDADKSYMQDEQALEAWTFINYIALHWYYRIYQLLVKNELTNKYSPMDFLLFLKEIRKVKINDKWYLAETITKTKDLLERLKIHIT
;
A
#
# COMPACT_ATOMS: atom_id res chain seq x y z
N MET A 1 -33.53 24.47 42.86
CA MET A 1 -33.24 23.12 42.31
C MET A 1 -34.41 22.71 41.44
N ALA A 2 -34.21 22.45 40.15
CA ALA A 2 -35.28 21.94 39.29
C ALA A 2 -35.74 20.59 39.85
N LYS A 3 -37.01 20.49 40.26
CA LYS A 3 -37.62 19.23 40.71
C LYS A 3 -37.72 18.30 39.51
N HIS A 4 -36.74 17.41 39.37
CA HIS A 4 -36.83 16.34 38.37
C HIS A 4 -37.99 15.39 38.73
N PRO A 5 -38.70 14.86 37.73
CA PRO A 5 -39.81 13.96 37.98
C PRO A 5 -39.33 12.64 38.61
N GLN A 6 -40.21 11.99 39.37
CA GLN A 6 -39.86 10.75 40.09
C GLN A 6 -39.39 9.64 39.15
N TRP A 7 -40.01 9.51 37.97
CA TRP A 7 -39.63 8.52 36.97
C TRP A 7 -38.18 8.68 36.49
N ALA A 8 -37.67 9.92 36.38
CA ALA A 8 -36.28 10.17 36.00
C ALA A 8 -35.31 9.99 37.19
N THR A 9 -35.76 10.34 38.40
CA THR A 9 -34.92 10.34 39.61
C THR A 9 -34.63 8.92 40.10
N LYS A 10 -35.54 7.95 39.87
CA LYS A 10 -35.36 6.53 40.20
C LYS A 10 -34.09 5.91 39.58
N HIS A 11 -33.62 6.43 38.45
CA HIS A 11 -32.45 5.91 37.76
C HIS A 11 -31.11 6.55 38.20
N LYS A 12 -31.14 7.55 39.11
CA LYS A 12 -29.93 8.19 39.63
C LYS A 12 -29.19 7.25 40.58
N ARG A 13 -27.88 7.08 40.38
CA ARG A 13 -27.00 6.23 41.19
C ARG A 13 -25.87 7.04 41.83
N LYS A 14 -25.14 6.47 42.79
CA LYS A 14 -23.95 7.10 43.39
C LYS A 14 -22.97 7.52 42.28
N ARG A 15 -22.35 8.70 42.41
CA ARG A 15 -21.46 9.31 41.39
C ARG A 15 -22.12 9.59 40.04
N THR A 16 -23.42 9.91 40.02
CA THR A 16 -24.11 10.34 38.79
C THR A 16 -24.88 11.65 38.96
N GLU A 17 -25.01 12.39 37.87
CA GLU A 17 -25.80 13.61 37.76
C GLU A 17 -26.87 13.44 36.68
N LEU A 18 -28.11 13.73 37.06
CA LEU A 18 -29.22 13.85 36.14
C LEU A 18 -29.24 15.29 35.59
N ARG A 19 -29.31 15.44 34.27
CA ARG A 19 -29.43 16.73 33.59
C ARG A 19 -30.64 16.73 32.66
N LEU A 20 -31.38 17.84 32.65
CA LEU A 20 -32.41 18.12 31.66
C LEU A 20 -31.80 19.04 30.58
N ILE A 21 -31.70 18.54 29.36
CA ILE A 21 -31.13 19.28 28.22
C ILE A 21 -32.12 19.15 27.05
N ASN A 22 -32.62 20.27 26.53
CA ASN A 22 -33.58 20.33 25.41
C ASN A 22 -34.78 19.40 25.62
N GLY A 23 -35.40 19.44 26.80
CA GLY A 23 -36.58 18.62 27.14
C GLY A 23 -36.31 17.13 27.38
N ARG A 24 -35.05 16.67 27.31
CA ARG A 24 -34.67 15.25 27.51
C ARG A 24 -33.78 15.08 28.75
N TYR A 25 -33.99 13.97 29.46
CA TYR A 25 -33.22 13.61 30.64
C TYR A 25 -32.00 12.76 30.29
N TYR A 26 -30.84 13.15 30.80
CA TYR A 26 -29.56 12.47 30.58
C TYR A 26 -28.86 12.21 31.91
N LEU A 27 -28.23 11.04 32.02
CA LEU A 27 -27.46 10.65 33.18
C LEU A 27 -25.97 10.71 32.86
N TYR A 28 -25.22 11.48 33.63
CA TYR A 28 -23.77 11.64 33.51
C TYR A 28 -23.07 11.07 34.74
N GLU A 29 -21.85 10.57 34.56
CA GLU A 29 -20.94 10.29 35.66
C GLU A 29 -20.47 11.61 36.30
N VAL A 30 -20.17 11.59 37.59
CA VAL A 30 -19.66 12.75 38.33
C VAL A 30 -18.52 12.33 39.24
N SER A 31 -17.46 13.12 39.21
CA SER A 31 -16.40 13.08 40.22
C SER A 31 -16.26 14.44 40.91
N SER A 32 -15.55 14.48 42.02
CA SER A 32 -15.21 15.71 42.74
C SER A 32 -13.69 15.83 42.81
N LYS A 33 -13.14 16.97 42.40
CA LYS A 33 -11.71 17.29 42.57
C LYS A 33 -11.60 18.54 43.44
N TRP A 34 -10.66 18.56 44.39
CA TRP A 34 -10.37 19.75 45.17
C TRP A 34 -9.85 20.87 44.25
N ASP A 35 -10.44 22.06 44.36
CA ASP A 35 -10.02 23.26 43.64
C ASP A 35 -9.28 24.16 44.65
N PRO A 36 -7.93 24.23 44.60
CA PRO A 36 -7.13 24.94 45.59
C PRO A 36 -7.39 26.46 45.56
N ASP A 37 -7.70 27.02 44.39
CA ASP A 37 -7.99 28.45 44.23
C ASP A 37 -9.33 28.81 44.87
N LYS A 38 -10.33 27.93 44.70
CA LYS A 38 -11.69 28.14 45.25
C LYS A 38 -11.86 27.58 46.67
N LYS A 39 -10.80 26.98 47.24
CA LYS A 39 -10.78 26.29 48.55
C LYS A 39 -12.00 25.39 48.78
N ARG A 40 -12.46 24.69 47.74
CA ARG A 40 -13.63 23.82 47.82
C ARG A 40 -13.59 22.67 46.83
N SER A 41 -14.28 21.58 47.14
CA SER A 41 -14.49 20.48 46.20
C SER A 41 -15.32 20.93 45.00
N LYS A 42 -14.72 20.88 43.81
CA LYS A 42 -15.38 21.19 42.54
C LYS A 42 -15.91 19.91 41.90
N LYS A 43 -17.21 19.91 41.63
CA LYS A 43 -17.89 18.86 40.87
C LYS A 43 -17.41 18.88 39.41
N ILE A 44 -16.92 17.76 38.92
CA ILE A 44 -16.54 17.53 37.53
C ILE A 44 -17.55 16.54 36.95
N THR A 45 -18.38 17.03 36.02
CA THR A 45 -19.27 16.17 35.25
C THR A 45 -18.44 15.41 34.22
N GLY A 46 -18.49 14.09 34.32
CA GLY A 46 -17.78 13.14 33.49
C GLY A 46 -18.62 12.66 32.30
N LYS A 47 -18.51 11.36 32.03
CA LYS A 47 -19.01 10.73 30.80
C LYS A 47 -20.54 10.61 30.81
N LEU A 48 -21.18 10.75 29.65
CA LEU A 48 -22.59 10.40 29.46
C LEU A 48 -22.77 8.88 29.63
N LEU A 49 -23.65 8.47 30.52
CA LEU A 49 -24.01 7.08 30.75
C LEU A 49 -25.19 6.66 29.85
N GLY A 50 -26.21 7.50 29.73
CA GLY A 50 -27.41 7.19 28.95
C GLY A 50 -28.46 8.28 29.02
N ARG A 51 -29.56 8.08 28.29
CA ARG A 51 -30.76 8.92 28.36
C ARG A 51 -31.84 8.22 29.18
N ILE A 52 -32.77 8.97 29.75
CA ILE A 52 -33.90 8.43 30.50
C ILE A 52 -35.19 8.90 29.84
N THR A 53 -36.06 7.97 29.46
CA THR A 53 -37.40 8.21 28.93
C THR A 53 -38.46 7.76 29.93
N LYS A 54 -39.70 8.24 29.77
CA LYS A 54 -40.80 7.88 30.68
C LYS A 54 -41.26 6.44 30.41
N GLU A 55 -41.21 6.02 29.15
CA GLU A 55 -41.68 4.74 28.63
C GLU A 55 -40.65 3.63 28.86
N ASP A 56 -39.37 3.86 28.50
CA ASP A 56 -38.33 2.81 28.51
C ASP A 56 -37.38 2.90 29.71
N GLY A 57 -37.54 3.90 30.58
CA GLY A 57 -36.61 4.15 31.69
C GLY A 57 -35.21 4.52 31.21
N PHE A 58 -34.16 3.96 31.84
CA PHE A 58 -32.77 4.26 31.49
C PHE A 58 -32.30 3.48 30.26
N ILE A 59 -32.06 4.20 29.18
CA ILE A 59 -31.47 3.68 27.94
C ILE A 59 -29.98 4.02 27.94
N GLU A 60 -29.15 2.99 28.07
CA GLU A 60 -27.69 3.14 28.04
C GLU A 60 -27.23 3.72 26.69
N SER A 61 -26.36 4.73 26.75
CA SER A 61 -25.81 5.33 25.53
C SER A 61 -24.91 4.35 24.79
N GLU A 62 -24.92 4.39 23.46
CA GLU A 62 -24.02 3.58 22.62
C GLU A 62 -22.54 3.76 23.02
N LYS A 63 -22.14 4.98 23.40
CA LYS A 63 -20.79 5.26 23.93
C LYS A 63 -20.49 4.57 25.26
N ALA A 64 -21.49 4.38 26.13
CA ALA A 64 -21.32 3.65 27.38
C ALA A 64 -21.26 2.13 27.15
N LYS A 65 -22.11 1.59 26.26
CA LYS A 65 -22.05 0.18 25.83
C LYS A 65 -20.68 -0.17 25.24
N LEU A 66 -20.16 0.64 24.33
CA LEU A 66 -18.84 0.46 23.73
C LEU A 66 -17.70 0.47 24.76
N ARG A 67 -17.79 1.31 25.80
CA ARG A 67 -16.78 1.34 26.89
C ARG A 67 -16.80 0.07 27.73
N LYS A 68 -17.99 -0.47 28.04
CA LYS A 68 -18.09 -1.76 28.76
C LYS A 68 -17.55 -2.91 27.92
N GLN A 69 -17.88 -2.97 26.62
CA GLN A 69 -17.32 -3.98 25.71
C GLN A 69 -15.79 -3.88 25.62
N SER A 70 -15.23 -2.67 25.55
CA SER A 70 -13.79 -2.45 25.56
C SER A 70 -13.10 -2.98 26.84
N LEU A 71 -13.74 -2.90 28.01
CA LEU A 71 -13.22 -3.42 29.27
C LEU A 71 -13.26 -4.96 29.35
N ILE A 72 -14.28 -5.58 28.74
CA ILE A 72 -14.38 -7.04 28.64
C ILE A 72 -13.30 -7.57 27.70
N VAL A 73 -13.10 -6.90 26.57
CA VAL A 73 -12.08 -7.26 25.57
C VAL A 73 -10.65 -7.04 26.09
N SER A 74 -10.41 -6.15 27.06
CA SER A 74 -9.07 -6.03 27.67
C SER A 74 -8.69 -7.21 28.57
N ASN A 75 -9.64 -8.05 28.99
CA ASN A 75 -9.41 -9.22 29.86
C ASN A 75 -9.36 -10.55 29.10
N LEU A 76 -9.11 -10.54 27.79
CA LEU A 76 -9.02 -11.76 27.00
C LEU A 76 -7.92 -12.69 27.54
N SER A 77 -8.29 -13.94 27.80
CA SER A 77 -7.38 -15.00 28.21
C SER A 77 -6.73 -15.73 27.03
N VAL A 78 -7.13 -15.43 25.79
CA VAL A 78 -6.56 -16.02 24.57
C VAL A 78 -6.23 -14.91 23.59
N LYS A 79 -5.00 -14.89 23.08
CA LYS A 79 -4.54 -13.90 22.10
C LYS A 79 -3.75 -14.55 20.99
N GLU A 80 -3.89 -14.02 19.78
CA GLU A 80 -3.05 -14.36 18.62
C GLU A 80 -1.58 -14.04 18.96
N TYR A 81 -0.66 -14.97 18.67
CA TYR A 81 0.76 -14.81 18.96
C TYR A 81 1.69 -15.06 17.77
N GLY A 82 1.33 -15.93 16.81
CA GLY A 82 2.25 -16.32 15.74
C GLY A 82 2.72 -15.18 14.85
N ILE A 83 1.84 -14.24 14.53
CA ILE A 83 2.18 -13.02 13.78
C ILE A 83 3.02 -12.08 14.66
N THR A 84 2.67 -11.93 15.93
CA THR A 84 3.46 -11.13 16.88
C THR A 84 4.91 -11.64 16.95
N ALA A 85 5.09 -12.95 17.12
CA ALA A 85 6.39 -13.59 17.13
C ALA A 85 7.12 -13.47 15.79
N PHE A 86 6.41 -13.62 14.67
CA PHE A 86 7.00 -13.45 13.35
C PHE A 86 7.50 -12.01 13.13
N ILE A 87 6.77 -11.00 13.61
CA ILE A 87 7.22 -9.61 13.55
C ILE A 87 8.54 -9.45 14.33
N ASP A 88 8.61 -9.95 15.56
CA ASP A 88 9.80 -9.82 16.39
C ASP A 88 11.01 -10.60 15.83
N ASN A 89 10.80 -11.77 15.22
CA ASN A 89 11.90 -12.65 14.81
C ASN A 89 12.35 -12.44 13.36
N HIS A 90 11.42 -12.11 12.45
CA HIS A 90 11.69 -12.05 11.01
C HIS A 90 11.47 -10.66 10.40
N LEU A 91 10.83 -9.75 11.14
CA LEU A 91 10.64 -8.35 10.75
C LEU A 91 11.27 -7.38 11.76
N SER A 92 12.18 -7.85 12.62
CA SER A 92 12.89 -7.04 13.63
C SER A 92 13.52 -5.78 13.04
N ARG A 93 14.14 -5.89 11.86
CA ARG A 93 14.69 -4.73 11.15
C ARG A 93 13.68 -3.60 10.97
N TYR A 94 12.41 -3.90 10.68
CA TYR A 94 11.37 -2.87 10.55
C TYR A 94 11.06 -2.22 11.89
N LYS A 95 11.03 -3.00 12.97
CA LYS A 95 10.86 -2.49 14.32
C LYS A 95 12.01 -1.56 14.71
N ASP A 96 13.25 -1.98 14.51
CA ASP A 96 14.45 -1.19 14.83
C ASP A 96 14.48 0.14 14.04
N LEU A 97 14.14 0.09 12.76
CA LEU A 97 14.06 1.29 11.93
C LEU A 97 12.90 2.20 12.33
N LEU A 98 11.74 1.64 12.67
CA LEU A 98 10.63 2.44 13.18
C LEU A 98 10.98 3.09 14.52
N GLU A 99 11.66 2.38 15.42
CA GLU A 99 12.18 2.92 16.68
C GLU A 99 13.18 4.05 16.45
N LYS A 100 14.12 3.88 15.50
CA LYS A 100 15.12 4.88 15.12
C LYS A 100 14.51 6.18 14.60
N TYR A 101 13.54 6.09 13.68
CA TYR A 101 12.98 7.26 13.00
C TYR A 101 11.72 7.84 13.66
N PHE A 102 11.01 7.04 14.47
CA PHE A 102 9.77 7.40 15.11
C PHE A 102 9.74 6.96 16.59
N PRO A 103 10.71 7.37 17.43
CA PRO A 103 10.93 6.82 18.78
C PRO A 103 9.71 6.88 19.71
N GLU A 104 8.89 7.92 19.58
CA GLU A 104 7.67 8.09 20.39
C GLU A 104 6.44 7.38 19.80
N GLN A 105 6.48 7.02 18.51
CA GLN A 105 5.31 6.68 17.70
C GLN A 105 5.35 5.28 17.07
N TRP A 106 6.52 4.64 17.04
CA TRP A 106 6.78 3.39 16.32
C TRP A 106 5.81 2.27 16.66
N LYS A 107 5.39 2.16 17.93
CA LYS A 107 4.43 1.13 18.39
C LYS A 107 3.08 1.27 17.70
N ILE A 108 2.61 2.51 17.53
CA ILE A 108 1.34 2.79 16.85
C ILE A 108 1.48 2.50 15.36
N ILE A 109 2.61 2.86 14.74
CA ILE A 109 2.90 2.56 13.33
C ILE A 109 2.90 1.05 13.10
N LEU A 110 3.57 0.29 13.96
CA LEU A 110 3.65 -1.17 13.91
C LEU A 110 2.25 -1.80 14.04
N VAL A 111 1.44 -1.36 15.01
CA VAL A 111 0.08 -1.87 15.20
C VAL A 111 -0.85 -1.52 14.03
N LEU A 112 -0.71 -0.32 13.45
CA LEU A 112 -1.46 0.06 12.25
C LEU A 112 -1.04 -0.77 11.04
N THR A 113 0.25 -1.02 10.88
CA THR A 113 0.81 -1.88 9.81
C THR A 113 0.27 -3.31 9.93
N TYR A 114 0.32 -3.89 11.14
CA TYR A 114 -0.30 -5.18 11.46
C TYR A 114 -1.80 -5.19 11.10
N GLY A 115 -2.55 -4.18 11.54
CA GLY A 115 -3.98 -4.07 11.23
C GLY A 115 -4.28 -3.97 9.73
N ARG A 116 -3.41 -3.31 8.95
CA ARG A 116 -3.55 -3.18 7.49
C ARG A 116 -3.24 -4.49 6.77
N LEU A 117 -2.11 -5.14 7.07
CA LEU A 117 -1.72 -6.38 6.39
C LEU A 117 -2.67 -7.54 6.71
N ILE A 118 -3.01 -7.73 7.99
CA ILE A 118 -3.70 -8.96 8.43
C ILE A 118 -5.22 -8.88 8.22
N TYR A 119 -5.81 -7.69 8.36
CA TYR A 119 -7.27 -7.53 8.40
C TYR A 119 -7.81 -6.48 7.44
N GLN A 120 -6.95 -5.83 6.65
CA GLN A 120 -7.33 -4.67 5.82
C GLN A 120 -8.10 -3.62 6.65
N SER A 121 -7.75 -3.51 7.94
CA SER A 121 -8.65 -2.94 8.94
C SER A 121 -8.87 -1.45 8.69
N PRO A 122 -10.13 -0.95 8.75
CA PRO A 122 -10.38 0.48 8.89
C PRO A 122 -9.91 0.94 10.28
N LEU A 123 -9.54 2.23 10.41
CA LEU A 123 -9.01 2.79 11.67
C LEU A 123 -9.90 2.51 12.90
N LYS A 124 -11.23 2.56 12.72
CA LYS A 124 -12.20 2.33 13.81
C LYS A 124 -12.16 0.91 14.40
N ARG A 125 -11.56 -0.07 13.71
CA ARG A 125 -11.45 -1.47 14.15
C ARG A 125 -10.05 -1.84 14.65
N ILE A 126 -9.06 -0.96 14.51
CA ILE A 126 -7.67 -1.26 14.90
C ILE A 126 -7.58 -1.64 16.38
N ALA A 127 -8.28 -0.93 17.27
CA ALA A 127 -8.30 -1.25 18.70
C ALA A 127 -8.79 -2.68 18.98
N PHE A 128 -9.77 -3.16 18.21
CA PHE A 128 -10.28 -4.53 18.34
C PHE A 128 -9.21 -5.55 17.93
N HIS A 129 -8.57 -5.38 16.77
CA HIS A 129 -7.52 -6.30 16.31
C HIS A 129 -6.30 -6.32 17.23
N TYR A 130 -5.89 -5.14 17.72
CA TYR A 130 -4.80 -4.99 18.68
C TYR A 130 -5.08 -5.73 19.99
N THR A 131 -6.28 -5.58 20.57
CA THR A 131 -6.63 -6.22 21.84
C THR A 131 -6.69 -7.75 21.77
N HIS A 132 -6.99 -8.32 20.59
CA HIS A 132 -7.00 -9.77 20.35
C HIS A 132 -5.62 -10.33 19.96
N SER A 133 -4.63 -9.46 19.73
CA SER A 133 -3.25 -9.84 19.45
C SER A 133 -2.38 -9.69 20.69
N TYR A 134 -1.35 -10.52 20.81
CA TYR A 134 -0.37 -10.44 21.88
C TYR A 134 0.44 -9.14 21.85
N LEU A 135 0.43 -8.40 20.72
CA LEU A 135 0.89 -7.01 20.66
C LEU A 135 0.30 -6.14 21.77
N SER A 136 -0.91 -6.42 22.25
CA SER A 136 -1.51 -5.67 23.35
C SER A 136 -0.93 -5.96 24.74
N GLU A 137 -0.28 -7.11 24.91
CA GLU A 137 0.50 -7.42 26.11
C GLU A 137 1.92 -6.87 26.01
N GLN A 138 2.50 -6.89 24.80
CA GLN A 138 3.85 -6.38 24.55
C GLN A 138 3.92 -4.84 24.62
N TYR A 139 2.90 -4.16 24.09
CA TYR A 139 2.87 -2.70 23.97
C TYR A 139 1.70 -2.09 24.72
N LYS A 140 1.63 -2.27 26.04
CA LYS A 140 0.48 -1.82 26.85
C LYS A 140 0.22 -0.31 26.75
N GLY A 141 -1.06 0.07 26.82
CA GLY A 141 -1.49 1.45 27.00
C GLY A 141 -1.63 2.30 25.73
N LEU A 142 -1.59 1.70 24.53
CA LEU A 142 -1.75 2.46 23.29
C LEU A 142 -3.17 3.06 23.13
N SER A 143 -3.24 4.33 22.74
CA SER A 143 -4.50 5.02 22.47
C SER A 143 -4.94 4.83 21.01
N LEU A 144 -5.74 3.79 20.76
CA LEU A 144 -6.16 3.38 19.42
C LEU A 144 -7.63 3.74 19.08
N SER A 145 -8.20 4.75 19.75
CA SER A 145 -9.52 5.26 19.41
C SER A 145 -9.51 5.93 18.03
N ALA A 146 -10.65 5.94 17.33
CA ALA A 146 -10.74 6.63 16.03
C ALA A 146 -10.30 8.10 16.12
N LYS A 147 -10.64 8.80 17.21
CA LYS A 147 -10.24 10.20 17.43
C LYS A 147 -8.71 10.33 17.59
N SER A 148 -8.10 9.51 18.43
CA SER A 148 -6.65 9.57 18.66
C SER A 148 -5.86 9.17 17.40
N LEU A 149 -6.31 8.13 16.70
CA LEU A 149 -5.69 7.72 15.44
C LEU A 149 -5.80 8.79 14.35
N SER A 150 -6.90 9.53 14.27
CA SER A 150 -7.01 10.65 13.31
C SER A 150 -6.06 11.80 13.64
N VAL A 151 -5.77 12.08 14.91
CA VAL A 151 -4.78 13.09 15.30
C VAL A 151 -3.38 12.57 14.99
N PHE A 152 -3.08 11.34 15.41
CA PHE A 152 -1.81 10.66 15.18
C PHE A 152 -1.41 10.65 13.70
N LEU A 153 -2.32 10.30 12.78
CA LEU A 153 -2.00 10.26 11.35
C LEU A 153 -1.63 11.64 10.79
N ARG A 154 -2.25 12.72 11.28
CA ARG A 154 -1.87 14.07 10.87
C ARG A 154 -0.47 14.42 11.36
N GLU A 155 -0.18 14.12 12.62
CA GLU A 155 1.15 14.36 13.20
C GLU A 155 2.23 13.55 12.47
N LEU A 156 2.04 12.26 12.29
CA LEU A 156 2.97 11.39 11.56
C LEU A 156 3.20 11.88 10.12
N GLY A 157 2.14 12.32 9.45
CA GLY A 157 2.22 12.78 8.07
C GLY A 157 2.90 14.13 7.88
N THR A 158 3.04 14.93 8.95
CA THR A 158 3.84 16.16 8.90
C THR A 158 5.34 15.87 8.87
N ASP A 159 5.78 14.73 9.42
CA ASP A 159 7.20 14.36 9.47
C ASP A 159 7.65 13.62 8.20
N ARG A 160 7.58 14.34 7.08
CA ARG A 160 8.00 13.82 5.77
C ARG A 160 9.49 13.44 5.77
N LYS A 161 10.32 14.14 6.53
CA LYS A 161 11.75 13.83 6.64
C LYS A 161 11.96 12.46 7.28
N ALA A 162 11.33 12.15 8.41
CA ALA A 162 11.45 10.83 9.04
C ALA A 162 10.93 9.70 8.13
N ILE A 163 9.80 9.93 7.42
CA ILE A 163 9.27 8.96 6.45
C ILE A 163 10.28 8.67 5.34
N THR A 164 10.86 9.72 4.75
CA THR A 164 11.83 9.54 3.65
C THR A 164 13.13 8.92 4.13
N ASP A 165 13.63 9.30 5.31
CA ASP A 165 14.84 8.72 5.88
C ASP A 165 14.66 7.24 6.26
N PHE A 166 13.46 6.83 6.72
CA PHE A 166 13.13 5.42 6.90
C PHE A 166 13.26 4.63 5.59
N PHE A 167 12.76 5.17 4.47
CA PHE A 167 12.85 4.47 3.19
C PHE A 167 14.27 4.42 2.61
N LYS A 168 15.10 5.42 2.90
CA LYS A 168 16.53 5.43 2.47
C LYS A 168 17.34 4.28 3.05
N GLU A 169 16.92 3.68 4.16
CA GLU A 169 17.54 2.45 4.68
C GLU A 169 17.37 1.24 3.73
N PHE A 170 16.44 1.35 2.78
CA PHE A 170 16.19 0.36 1.75
C PHE A 170 16.76 0.79 0.38
N THR A 171 17.42 1.95 0.27
CA THR A 171 18.06 2.42 -0.98
C THR A 171 19.53 2.01 -1.04
N ASN A 172 19.83 0.72 -0.89
CA ASN A 172 21.18 0.18 -1.07
C ASN A 172 21.40 -0.47 -2.45
N GLY A 173 20.32 -0.61 -3.23
CA GLY A 173 20.33 -1.28 -4.53
C GLY A 173 20.85 -0.40 -5.65
N LYS A 174 21.69 -1.00 -6.50
CA LYS A 174 21.83 -0.55 -7.90
C LYS A 174 20.48 -0.88 -8.59
N ASN A 175 20.22 -0.34 -9.78
CA ASN A 175 18.98 -0.64 -10.53
C ASN A 175 17.66 -0.22 -9.86
N ASN A 176 17.55 1.06 -9.50
CA ASN A 176 16.27 1.64 -9.11
C ASN A 176 15.48 2.09 -10.35
N ILE A 177 14.18 1.92 -10.29
CA ILE A 177 13.29 2.34 -11.35
C ILE A 177 12.21 3.24 -10.79
N ILE A 178 11.96 4.33 -11.48
CA ILE A 178 10.83 5.21 -11.18
C ILE A 178 9.75 4.99 -12.21
N PHE A 179 8.52 4.82 -11.71
CA PHE A 179 7.35 4.62 -12.55
C PHE A 179 6.38 5.79 -12.43
N ASP A 180 5.74 6.12 -13.56
CA ASP A 180 4.52 6.91 -13.53
C ASP A 180 3.48 6.15 -12.73
N GLY A 181 2.89 6.85 -11.78
CA GLY A 181 2.30 6.29 -10.59
C GLY A 181 1.08 5.41 -10.80
N THR A 182 0.43 5.09 -9.68
CA THR A 182 -0.89 4.48 -9.69
C THR A 182 -1.94 5.45 -9.16
N ASP A 183 -3.12 5.44 -9.79
CA ASP A 183 -4.27 6.18 -9.32
C ASP A 183 -4.77 5.60 -7.99
N LEU A 184 -4.93 6.48 -7.00
CA LEU A 184 -5.64 6.27 -5.75
C LEU A 184 -6.96 7.03 -5.80
N ILE A 185 -8.07 6.34 -5.51
CA ILE A 185 -9.40 6.95 -5.52
C ILE A 185 -9.62 7.68 -4.19
N SER A 186 -10.04 8.94 -4.25
CA SER A 186 -10.50 9.68 -3.07
C SER A 186 -11.57 10.70 -3.45
N TYR A 187 -12.70 10.62 -2.76
CA TYR A 187 -13.82 11.56 -2.92
C TYR A 187 -13.83 12.68 -1.87
N SER A 188 -12.75 12.82 -1.10
CA SER A 188 -12.66 13.90 -0.12
C SER A 188 -12.66 15.26 -0.80
N ARG A 189 -13.67 16.09 -0.51
CA ARG A 189 -13.72 17.49 -0.96
C ARG A 189 -12.85 18.43 -0.12
N LYS A 190 -12.14 17.89 0.89
CA LYS A 190 -11.30 18.66 1.82
C LYS A 190 -9.81 18.64 1.45
N MET A 191 -9.42 17.89 0.42
CA MET A 191 -8.05 17.82 -0.05
C MET A 191 -7.99 18.44 -1.45
N GLU A 192 -7.05 19.35 -1.69
CA GLU A 192 -6.96 20.06 -2.98
C GLU A 192 -6.32 19.19 -4.06
N ILE A 193 -5.48 18.23 -3.63
CA ILE A 193 -4.78 17.26 -4.49
C ILE A 193 -5.72 16.29 -5.22
N THR A 194 -6.96 16.09 -4.76
CA THR A 194 -7.93 15.24 -5.45
C THR A 194 -8.46 15.95 -6.69
N LYS A 195 -8.18 15.41 -7.89
CA LYS A 195 -8.63 15.99 -9.16
C LYS A 195 -9.46 15.01 -9.95
N LEU A 196 -10.53 15.51 -10.60
CA LEU A 196 -11.31 14.72 -11.53
C LEU A 196 -10.42 14.38 -12.74
N SER A 197 -10.16 13.10 -12.95
CA SER A 197 -9.30 12.62 -14.01
C SER A 197 -9.79 11.26 -14.52
N LYS A 198 -9.33 10.87 -15.71
CA LYS A 198 -9.66 9.57 -16.30
C LYS A 198 -8.74 8.52 -15.69
N SER A 199 -9.31 7.61 -14.90
CA SER A 199 -8.58 6.48 -14.30
C SER A 199 -7.97 5.59 -15.37
N LYS A 200 -6.96 4.78 -15.00
CA LYS A 200 -6.41 3.73 -15.89
C LYS A 200 -7.48 2.76 -16.46
N LYS A 201 -8.64 2.61 -15.79
CA LYS A 201 -9.79 1.81 -16.26
C LYS A 201 -10.71 2.55 -17.24
N GLY A 202 -10.43 3.81 -17.54
CA GLY A 202 -11.19 4.64 -18.48
C GLY A 202 -12.33 5.45 -17.89
N ASN A 203 -12.61 5.31 -16.59
CA ASN A 203 -13.70 6.02 -15.90
C ASN A 203 -13.22 7.35 -15.31
N PHE A 204 -14.06 8.39 -15.37
CA PHE A 204 -13.80 9.67 -14.72
C PHE A 204 -14.08 9.58 -13.21
N GLN A 205 -13.05 9.81 -12.39
CA GLN A 205 -13.11 9.73 -10.94
C GLN A 205 -12.23 10.80 -10.30
N ASN A 206 -12.42 11.08 -9.01
CA ASN A 206 -11.53 11.95 -8.25
C ASN A 206 -10.30 11.15 -7.82
N LEU A 207 -9.16 11.51 -8.38
CA LEU A 207 -7.92 10.74 -8.27
C LEU A 207 -6.81 11.56 -7.63
N ILE A 208 -5.96 10.83 -6.93
CA ILE A 208 -4.63 11.23 -6.49
C ILE A 208 -3.65 10.31 -7.20
N ASN A 209 -2.53 10.85 -7.68
CA ASN A 209 -1.50 10.05 -8.34
C ASN A 209 -0.38 9.72 -7.32
N LEU A 210 0.01 8.45 -7.24
CA LEU A 210 1.09 7.98 -6.38
C LEU A 210 2.31 7.60 -7.22
N ILE A 211 3.31 8.48 -7.26
CA ILE A 211 4.62 8.17 -7.85
C ILE A 211 5.41 7.33 -6.84
N PHE A 212 6.20 6.37 -7.30
CA PHE A 212 7.09 5.61 -6.41
C PHE A 212 8.38 5.23 -7.12
N ALA A 213 9.42 5.01 -6.33
CA ALA A 213 10.65 4.36 -6.77
C ALA A 213 10.63 2.91 -6.30
N PHE A 214 11.03 2.00 -7.17
CA PHE A 214 11.09 0.58 -6.91
C PHE A 214 12.52 0.09 -7.09
N SER A 215 13.04 -0.63 -6.10
CA SER A 215 14.31 -1.33 -6.23
C SER A 215 14.04 -2.70 -6.82
N VAL A 216 14.57 -2.97 -8.02
CA VAL A 216 14.43 -4.27 -8.68
C VAL A 216 15.14 -5.36 -7.88
N ASP A 217 16.35 -5.05 -7.39
CA ASP A 217 17.18 -5.98 -6.62
C ASP A 217 16.50 -6.42 -5.32
N LEU A 218 15.88 -5.46 -4.60
CA LEU A 218 15.18 -5.76 -3.34
C LEU A 218 13.73 -6.22 -3.56
N GLN A 219 13.18 -6.02 -4.76
CA GLN A 219 11.76 -6.19 -5.08
C GLN A 219 10.84 -5.42 -4.11
N LEU A 220 11.21 -4.18 -3.76
CA LEU A 220 10.48 -3.36 -2.80
C LEU A 220 10.33 -1.92 -3.32
N PRO A 221 9.21 -1.25 -3.00
CA PRO A 221 9.11 0.19 -3.19
C PRO A 221 9.99 0.90 -2.15
N VAL A 222 10.94 1.71 -2.61
CA VAL A 222 11.93 2.39 -1.75
C VAL A 222 11.67 3.89 -1.62
N TYR A 223 10.57 4.39 -2.17
CA TYR A 223 10.12 5.77 -2.02
C TYR A 223 8.71 5.90 -2.60
N TYR A 224 7.92 6.85 -2.10
CA TYR A 224 6.68 7.28 -2.75
C TYR A 224 6.51 8.80 -2.65
N ARG A 225 5.71 9.36 -3.56
CA ARG A 225 5.28 10.76 -3.56
C ARG A 225 3.83 10.86 -3.98
N ILE A 226 3.07 11.65 -3.24
CA ILE A 226 1.68 11.96 -3.54
C ILE A 226 1.64 13.23 -4.37
N VAL A 227 0.99 13.17 -5.54
CA VAL A 227 0.79 14.34 -6.42
C VAL A 227 -0.66 14.41 -6.88
N ALA A 228 -1.09 15.59 -7.34
CA ALA A 228 -2.44 15.76 -7.85
C ALA A 228 -2.70 14.87 -9.08
N GLY A 229 -3.91 14.33 -9.21
CA GLY A 229 -4.26 13.31 -10.22
C GLY A 229 -4.14 13.73 -11.69
N ASN A 230 -3.89 15.00 -11.98
CA ASN A 230 -3.64 15.54 -13.33
C ASN A 230 -2.15 15.74 -13.64
N ILE A 231 -1.25 15.45 -12.69
CA ILE A 231 0.20 15.68 -12.84
C ILE A 231 0.86 14.44 -13.42
N LYS A 232 1.28 14.55 -14.69
CA LYS A 232 2.29 13.69 -15.34
C LYS A 232 3.52 14.54 -15.66
N ASP A 233 4.02 15.22 -14.64
CA ASP A 233 5.05 16.24 -14.77
C ASP A 233 6.44 15.63 -14.55
N ILE A 234 7.34 15.85 -15.50
CA ILE A 234 8.74 15.43 -15.43
C ILE A 234 9.43 16.05 -14.20
N LYS A 235 8.99 17.24 -13.77
CA LYS A 235 9.43 17.87 -12.52
C LYS A 235 9.13 17.00 -11.30
N ALA A 236 8.00 16.28 -11.30
CA ALA A 236 7.67 15.39 -10.19
C ALA A 236 8.65 14.22 -10.08
N PHE A 237 9.15 13.69 -11.21
CA PHE A 237 10.22 12.69 -11.20
C PHE A 237 11.52 13.25 -10.65
N LYS A 238 11.95 14.43 -11.12
CA LYS A 238 13.15 15.10 -10.60
C LYS A 238 13.07 15.35 -9.10
N LEU A 239 11.96 15.91 -8.63
CA LEU A 239 11.77 16.17 -7.20
C LEU A 239 11.74 14.88 -6.37
N SER A 240 11.20 13.79 -6.93
CA SER A 240 11.21 12.46 -6.30
C SER A 240 12.64 11.92 -6.13
N LEU A 241 13.48 12.05 -7.17
CA LEU A 241 14.88 11.64 -7.11
C LEU A 241 15.69 12.47 -6.12
N THR A 242 15.49 13.79 -6.13
CA THR A 242 16.18 14.70 -5.21
C THR A 242 15.83 14.38 -3.74
N GLU A 243 14.56 14.17 -3.42
CA GLU A 243 14.12 13.87 -2.04
C GLU A 243 14.57 12.48 -1.58
N SER A 244 14.45 11.48 -2.46
CA SER A 244 14.84 10.09 -2.16
C SER A 244 16.36 9.88 -2.12
N GLN A 245 17.15 10.83 -2.65
CA GLN A 245 18.61 10.70 -2.80
C GLN A 245 19.04 9.49 -3.64
N ILE A 246 18.16 9.01 -4.53
CA ILE A 246 18.45 7.93 -5.45
C ILE A 246 19.23 8.50 -6.64
N SER A 247 20.53 8.22 -6.70
CA SER A 247 21.44 8.75 -7.74
C SER A 247 21.42 7.95 -9.04
N ASN A 248 21.13 6.65 -8.97
CA ASN A 248 21.09 5.76 -10.14
C ASN A 248 19.68 5.17 -10.31
N ALA A 249 18.83 5.91 -11.01
CA ALA A 249 17.50 5.48 -11.38
C ALA A 249 17.23 5.64 -12.88
N VAL A 250 16.43 4.74 -13.42
CA VAL A 250 15.88 4.84 -14.77
C VAL A 250 14.38 5.08 -14.67
N ILE A 251 13.86 6.07 -15.38
CA ILE A 251 12.42 6.32 -15.48
C ILE A 251 11.84 5.37 -16.52
N ILE A 252 10.86 4.56 -16.12
CA ILE A 252 10.14 3.69 -17.04
C ILE A 252 8.71 4.18 -17.16
N ALA A 253 8.33 4.55 -18.38
CA ALA A 253 7.03 5.13 -18.66
C ALA A 253 6.18 4.26 -19.59
N ASP A 254 4.89 4.59 -19.68
CA ASP A 254 3.96 3.97 -20.59
C ASP A 254 4.10 4.48 -22.04
N LYS A 255 3.54 3.73 -23.00
CA LYS A 255 3.51 4.12 -24.43
C LYS A 255 2.82 5.45 -24.69
N GLY A 256 1.95 5.88 -23.78
CA GLY A 256 1.26 7.17 -23.86
C GLY A 256 2.12 8.36 -23.42
N PHE A 257 3.28 8.12 -22.79
CA PHE A 257 4.16 9.16 -22.27
C PHE A 257 5.05 9.77 -23.36
N TYR A 258 5.29 9.05 -24.45
CA TYR A 258 6.14 9.53 -25.53
C TYR A 258 5.55 10.79 -26.21
N SER A 259 6.28 11.89 -26.14
CA SER A 259 6.14 13.08 -26.99
C SER A 259 7.50 13.77 -27.11
N GLN A 260 7.74 14.49 -28.21
CA GLN A 260 9.01 15.20 -28.43
C GLN A 260 9.31 16.18 -27.29
N LYS A 261 8.29 16.91 -26.83
CA LYS A 261 8.36 17.81 -25.68
C LYS A 261 8.83 17.09 -24.41
N ASN A 262 8.26 15.93 -24.09
CA ASN A 262 8.63 15.18 -22.88
C ASN A 262 10.07 14.66 -22.95
N ILE A 263 10.53 14.26 -24.14
CA ILE A 263 11.93 13.84 -24.35
C ILE A 263 12.89 15.01 -24.10
N GLU A 264 12.59 16.18 -24.65
CA GLU A 264 13.39 17.40 -24.44
C GLU A 264 13.45 17.82 -22.97
N GLU A 265 12.31 17.79 -22.27
CA GLU A 265 12.24 18.09 -20.83
C GLU A 265 13.03 17.07 -19.98
N LEU A 266 12.90 15.76 -20.26
CA LEU A 266 13.66 14.71 -19.57
C LEU A 266 15.18 14.90 -19.75
N ASN A 267 15.61 15.23 -20.96
CA ASN A 267 17.01 15.50 -21.26
C ASN A 267 17.52 16.78 -20.59
N GLY A 268 16.70 17.85 -20.59
CA GLY A 268 17.01 19.11 -19.92
C GLY A 268 17.26 18.91 -18.42
N GLU A 269 16.49 18.01 -17.80
CA GLU A 269 16.64 17.63 -16.39
C GLU A 269 17.70 16.54 -16.14
N LYS A 270 18.41 16.09 -17.18
CA LYS A 270 19.45 15.05 -17.13
C LYS A 270 18.95 13.73 -16.53
N LEU A 271 17.69 13.38 -16.80
CA LEU A 271 17.07 12.16 -16.30
C LEU A 271 17.29 11.00 -17.27
N LYS A 272 17.61 9.82 -16.73
CA LYS A 272 17.71 8.58 -17.51
C LYS A 272 16.33 7.96 -17.68
N TYR A 273 15.97 7.53 -18.89
CA TYR A 273 14.64 6.97 -19.16
C TYR A 273 14.64 5.86 -20.21
N ILE A 274 13.62 5.00 -20.14
CA ILE A 274 13.25 4.02 -21.16
C ILE A 274 11.76 4.16 -21.44
N ILE A 275 11.41 4.57 -22.67
CA ILE A 275 10.02 4.82 -23.07
C ILE A 275 9.66 3.93 -24.26
N PRO A 276 8.57 3.16 -24.20
CA PRO A 276 8.11 2.34 -25.30
C PRO A 276 7.42 3.18 -26.36
N LEU A 277 7.76 2.95 -27.63
CA LEU A 277 7.14 3.61 -28.76
C LEU A 277 5.86 2.87 -29.18
N LYS A 278 4.86 3.64 -29.64
CA LYS A 278 3.71 3.06 -30.34
C LYS A 278 4.18 2.44 -31.66
N ARG A 279 3.61 1.31 -32.07
CA ARG A 279 4.04 0.57 -33.28
C ARG A 279 3.94 1.38 -34.56
N ASN A 280 3.07 2.39 -34.62
CA ASN A 280 2.92 3.30 -35.76
C ASN A 280 3.86 4.52 -35.71
N ASN A 281 4.77 4.60 -34.73
CA ASN A 281 5.71 5.69 -34.64
C ASN A 281 6.74 5.62 -35.78
N LYS A 282 6.89 6.74 -36.52
CA LYS A 282 7.77 6.84 -37.70
C LYS A 282 9.25 6.66 -37.37
N LEU A 283 9.65 6.83 -36.11
CA LEU A 283 11.02 6.56 -35.68
C LEU A 283 11.39 5.08 -35.78
N ILE A 284 10.42 4.16 -35.83
CA ILE A 284 10.69 2.72 -35.90
C ILE A 284 10.98 2.33 -37.35
N LYS A 285 12.22 1.86 -37.61
CA LYS A 285 12.67 1.44 -38.94
C LYS A 285 12.35 -0.03 -39.24
N TYR A 286 11.08 -0.35 -39.51
CA TYR A 286 10.63 -1.72 -39.79
C TYR A 286 11.23 -2.40 -41.03
N ASN A 287 11.99 -1.69 -41.87
CA ASN A 287 12.63 -2.28 -43.05
C ASN A 287 13.50 -3.50 -42.69
N LYS A 288 14.17 -3.46 -41.52
CA LYS A 288 14.94 -4.60 -41.00
C LYS A 288 14.03 -5.78 -40.59
N VAL A 289 12.86 -5.50 -40.00
CA VAL A 289 11.89 -6.52 -39.53
C VAL A 289 11.12 -7.19 -40.68
N LYS A 290 10.87 -6.46 -41.78
CA LYS A 290 10.11 -6.97 -42.93
C LYS A 290 10.83 -8.12 -43.65
N THR A 291 12.14 -8.20 -43.54
CA THR A 291 12.90 -9.29 -44.14
C THR A 291 12.83 -10.52 -43.24
N THR A 292 12.52 -11.69 -43.81
CA THR A 292 12.67 -13.00 -43.13
C THR A 292 14.13 -13.31 -42.79
N ASN A 293 15.06 -12.57 -43.37
CA ASN A 293 16.48 -12.73 -43.16
C ASN A 293 16.94 -12.12 -41.83
N LYS A 294 17.37 -13.00 -40.91
CA LYS A 294 17.89 -12.63 -39.59
C LYS A 294 19.21 -11.87 -39.61
N LYS A 295 19.93 -11.85 -40.74
CA LYS A 295 21.16 -11.04 -40.92
C LYS A 295 20.95 -9.53 -40.75
N SER A 296 19.70 -9.05 -40.83
CA SER A 296 19.35 -7.64 -40.61
C SER A 296 19.35 -7.23 -39.13
N TYR A 297 19.37 -8.20 -38.21
CA TYR A 297 19.47 -7.99 -36.77
C TYR A 297 20.94 -7.93 -36.34
N GLU A 298 21.21 -7.14 -35.31
CA GLU A 298 22.57 -6.97 -34.78
C GLU A 298 22.92 -8.09 -33.78
N GLY A 299 21.91 -8.69 -33.14
CA GLY A 299 22.12 -9.80 -32.24
C GLY A 299 20.81 -10.38 -31.68
N PHE A 300 20.97 -11.29 -30.73
CA PHE A 300 19.89 -11.86 -29.95
C PHE A 300 20.34 -12.12 -28.51
N PHE A 301 19.37 -12.26 -27.62
CA PHE A 301 19.57 -12.73 -26.25
C PHE A 301 18.39 -13.61 -25.81
N LYS A 302 18.54 -14.32 -24.70
CA LYS A 302 17.50 -15.20 -24.14
C LYS A 302 16.84 -14.51 -22.96
N TYR A 303 15.52 -14.37 -23.00
CA TYR A 303 14.73 -13.82 -21.90
C TYR A 303 13.58 -14.78 -21.53
N GLN A 304 13.59 -15.29 -20.29
CA GLN A 304 12.57 -16.22 -19.76
C GLN A 304 12.30 -17.42 -20.70
N GLY A 305 13.35 -18.01 -21.27
CA GLY A 305 13.23 -19.15 -22.18
C GLY A 305 13.07 -18.78 -23.66
N ARG A 306 12.76 -17.51 -23.97
CA ARG A 306 12.40 -17.04 -25.32
C ARG A 306 13.59 -16.33 -25.96
N ILE A 307 13.78 -16.50 -27.26
CA ILE A 307 14.81 -15.78 -28.03
C ILE A 307 14.28 -14.42 -28.47
N ILE A 308 15.00 -13.37 -28.11
CA ILE A 308 14.69 -11.99 -28.44
C ILE A 308 15.75 -11.47 -29.41
N TRP A 309 15.36 -11.22 -30.65
CA TRP A 309 16.21 -10.57 -31.64
C TRP A 309 16.16 -9.06 -31.46
N PHE A 310 17.27 -8.35 -31.72
CA PHE A 310 17.28 -6.90 -31.66
C PHE A 310 18.11 -6.24 -32.76
N TYR A 311 17.79 -4.98 -33.03
CA TYR A 311 18.67 -4.06 -33.74
C TYR A 311 18.53 -2.68 -33.13
N THR A 312 19.55 -1.85 -33.32
CA THR A 312 19.64 -0.53 -32.74
C THR A 312 19.85 0.51 -33.84
N HIS A 313 19.35 1.73 -33.62
CA HIS A 313 19.76 2.88 -34.41
C HIS A 313 19.65 4.18 -33.60
N PRO A 314 20.48 5.19 -33.92
CA PRO A 314 20.39 6.49 -33.29
C PRO A 314 19.10 7.22 -33.70
N ALA A 315 18.64 8.11 -32.83
CA ALA A 315 17.49 8.99 -33.02
C ALA A 315 17.74 10.35 -32.36
N GLY A 316 18.75 11.09 -32.82
CA GLY A 316 19.16 12.35 -32.20
C GLY A 316 20.14 12.09 -31.05
N ARG A 317 19.78 12.51 -29.83
CA ARG A 317 20.57 12.22 -28.61
C ARG A 317 20.21 10.87 -27.99
N GLU A 318 19.16 10.26 -28.50
CA GLU A 318 18.57 9.03 -28.03
C GLU A 318 18.99 7.84 -28.88
N THR A 319 18.84 6.67 -28.27
CA THR A 319 18.98 5.38 -28.92
C THR A 319 17.61 4.73 -29.05
N ILE A 320 17.34 4.12 -30.21
CA ILE A 320 16.17 3.28 -30.42
C ILE A 320 16.60 1.84 -30.57
N ASN A 321 16.14 1.02 -29.64
CA ASN A 321 16.27 -0.44 -29.70
C ASN A 321 14.93 -1.04 -30.13
N VAL A 322 14.95 -1.86 -31.17
CA VAL A 322 13.77 -2.58 -31.64
C VAL A 322 13.99 -4.06 -31.46
N TYR A 323 13.04 -4.71 -30.81
CA TYR A 323 13.09 -6.12 -30.45
C TYR A 323 12.02 -6.90 -31.21
N LEU A 324 12.33 -8.14 -31.57
CA LEU A 324 11.40 -9.11 -32.10
C LEU A 324 11.40 -10.38 -31.24
N ASP A 325 10.20 -10.71 -30.76
CA ASP A 325 9.88 -11.96 -30.09
C ASP A 325 9.03 -12.82 -31.04
N GLU A 326 9.61 -13.90 -31.58
CA GLU A 326 8.96 -14.72 -32.60
C GLU A 326 7.79 -15.52 -32.08
N GLU A 327 7.88 -16.00 -30.84
CA GLU A 327 6.76 -16.67 -30.19
C GLU A 327 5.59 -15.70 -29.98
N LEU A 328 5.87 -14.44 -29.64
CA LEU A 328 4.83 -13.40 -29.50
C LEU A 328 4.24 -13.07 -30.87
N LYS A 329 5.07 -12.99 -31.92
CA LYS A 329 4.63 -12.80 -33.30
C LYS A 329 3.63 -13.88 -33.69
N THR A 330 3.96 -15.15 -33.46
CA THR A 330 3.07 -16.28 -33.77
C THR A 330 1.75 -16.20 -32.99
N LYS A 331 1.80 -15.87 -31.70
CA LYS A 331 0.58 -15.69 -30.88
C LYS A 331 -0.29 -14.54 -31.38
N GLU A 332 0.29 -13.38 -31.67
CA GLU A 332 -0.43 -12.21 -32.20
C GLU A 332 -1.02 -12.49 -33.59
N THR A 333 -0.30 -13.18 -34.46
CA THR A 333 -0.81 -13.62 -35.77
C THR A 333 -2.04 -14.50 -35.61
N LYS A 334 -1.97 -15.54 -34.76
CA LYS A 334 -3.09 -16.46 -34.53
C LYS A 334 -4.30 -15.74 -33.94
N ASP A 335 -4.10 -14.90 -32.91
CA ASP A 335 -5.17 -14.13 -32.28
C ASP A 335 -5.84 -13.18 -33.29
N TYR A 336 -5.06 -12.47 -34.12
CA TYR A 336 -5.63 -11.58 -35.12
C TYR A 336 -6.47 -12.33 -36.16
N LEU A 337 -5.95 -13.43 -36.70
CA LEU A 337 -6.68 -14.24 -37.70
C LEU A 337 -7.98 -14.81 -37.11
N ASN A 338 -7.95 -15.32 -35.88
CA ASN A 338 -9.14 -15.78 -35.18
C ASN A 338 -10.18 -14.64 -35.01
N ARG A 339 -9.73 -13.42 -34.72
CA ARG A 339 -10.63 -12.26 -34.58
C ARG A 339 -11.26 -11.80 -35.89
N ILE A 340 -10.67 -12.11 -37.04
CA ILE A 340 -11.34 -11.86 -38.33
C ILE A 340 -12.64 -12.67 -38.41
N GLU A 341 -12.63 -13.91 -37.90
CA GLU A 341 -13.81 -14.77 -37.88
C GLU A 341 -14.79 -14.36 -36.77
N THR A 342 -14.30 -14.07 -35.56
CA THR A 342 -15.18 -13.82 -34.40
C THR A 342 -15.66 -12.37 -34.27
N LEU A 343 -14.94 -11.39 -34.84
CA LEU A 343 -15.20 -9.95 -34.70
C LEU A 343 -15.00 -9.21 -36.04
N PRO A 344 -15.74 -9.57 -37.11
CA PRO A 344 -15.49 -9.10 -38.47
C PRO A 344 -15.63 -7.57 -38.63
N ASP A 345 -16.43 -6.91 -37.80
CA ASP A 345 -16.61 -5.45 -37.85
C ASP A 345 -15.33 -4.67 -37.50
N ASN A 346 -14.42 -5.28 -36.72
CA ASN A 346 -13.21 -4.63 -36.22
C ASN A 346 -11.92 -5.19 -36.84
N TYR A 347 -11.97 -6.37 -37.46
CA TYR A 347 -10.80 -7.09 -37.95
C TYR A 347 -11.02 -7.62 -39.37
N ASN A 348 -10.10 -7.31 -40.27
CA ASN A 348 -10.10 -7.81 -41.65
C ASN A 348 -8.70 -8.15 -42.15
N ILE A 349 -8.65 -8.91 -43.25
CA ILE A 349 -7.41 -9.44 -43.83
C ILE A 349 -6.50 -8.35 -44.41
N ASN A 350 -7.06 -7.29 -44.99
CA ASN A 350 -6.25 -6.17 -45.52
C ASN A 350 -5.48 -5.45 -44.40
N THR A 351 -6.14 -5.25 -43.27
CA THR A 351 -5.51 -4.66 -42.08
C THR A 351 -4.48 -5.61 -41.45
N PHE A 352 -4.71 -6.92 -41.53
CA PHE A 352 -3.70 -7.92 -41.15
C PHE A 352 -2.43 -7.77 -42.00
N TYR A 353 -2.55 -7.73 -43.33
CA TYR A 353 -1.40 -7.61 -44.22
C TYR A 353 -0.56 -6.34 -43.97
N ASN A 354 -1.22 -5.24 -43.58
CA ASN A 354 -0.55 -4.01 -43.20
C ASN A 354 0.17 -4.10 -41.85
N LYS A 355 -0.34 -4.90 -40.91
CA LYS A 355 0.17 -4.98 -39.52
C LYS A 355 1.11 -6.15 -39.24
N GLN A 356 1.05 -7.23 -40.01
CA GLN A 356 1.76 -8.50 -39.75
C GLN A 356 3.27 -8.34 -39.49
N ASN A 357 3.91 -7.38 -40.15
CA ASN A 357 5.34 -7.10 -40.00
C ASN A 357 5.70 -6.39 -38.71
N THR A 358 4.71 -5.91 -37.96
CA THR A 358 4.87 -5.29 -36.64
C THR A 358 4.57 -6.26 -35.50
N PHE A 359 4.05 -7.46 -35.79
CA PHE A 359 3.70 -8.43 -34.76
C PHE A 359 4.92 -8.99 -34.07
N GLY A 360 4.80 -9.21 -32.75
CA GLY A 360 5.91 -9.62 -31.89
C GLY A 360 6.97 -8.55 -31.67
N THR A 361 6.79 -7.34 -32.22
CA THR A 361 7.76 -6.25 -32.05
C THR A 361 7.43 -5.35 -30.85
N ILE A 362 8.50 -4.84 -30.25
CA ILE A 362 8.46 -3.72 -29.31
C ILE A 362 9.68 -2.84 -29.56
N ALA A 363 9.51 -1.52 -29.49
CA ALA A 363 10.59 -0.56 -29.68
C ALA A 363 10.67 0.37 -28.46
N PHE A 364 11.89 0.63 -28.00
CA PHE A 364 12.18 1.54 -26.89
C PHE A 364 13.03 2.69 -27.38
N ILE A 365 12.68 3.92 -26.98
CA ILE A 365 13.56 5.08 -27.04
C ILE A 365 14.14 5.31 -25.65
N HIS A 366 15.45 5.51 -25.55
CA HIS A 366 16.15 5.70 -24.28
C HIS A 366 17.42 6.55 -24.47
N ASN A 367 17.89 7.14 -23.38
CA ASN A 367 19.15 7.91 -23.32
C ASN A 367 20.16 7.28 -22.34
N THR A 368 20.05 5.96 -22.12
CA THR A 368 20.92 5.21 -21.20
C THR A 368 22.09 4.58 -21.94
N ASP A 369 23.21 4.39 -21.23
CA ASP A 369 24.40 3.66 -21.73
C ASP A 369 24.24 2.12 -21.65
N LYS A 370 23.00 1.64 -21.51
CA LYS A 370 22.69 0.22 -21.32
C LYS A 370 22.69 -0.52 -22.65
N THR A 371 23.12 -1.77 -22.64
CA THR A 371 22.99 -2.68 -23.78
C THR A 371 21.51 -2.91 -24.13
N PRO A 372 21.21 -3.39 -25.35
CA PRO A 372 19.84 -3.76 -25.73
C PRO A 372 19.22 -4.81 -24.80
N GLU A 373 20.00 -5.80 -24.34
CA GLU A 373 19.52 -6.79 -23.37
C GLU A 373 19.14 -6.15 -22.03
N GLU A 374 20.03 -5.35 -21.44
CA GLU A 374 19.76 -4.68 -20.16
C GLU A 374 18.58 -3.71 -20.26
N THR A 375 18.47 -2.97 -21.36
CA THR A 375 17.34 -2.06 -21.62
C THR A 375 16.02 -2.82 -21.71
N TYR A 376 16.04 -4.00 -22.33
CA TYR A 376 14.87 -4.86 -22.41
C TYR A 376 14.49 -5.43 -21.04
N VAL A 377 15.45 -5.94 -20.28
CA VAL A 377 15.24 -6.50 -18.94
C VAL A 377 14.69 -5.44 -17.99
N ASP A 378 15.29 -4.24 -17.97
CA ASP A 378 14.80 -3.08 -17.21
C ASP A 378 13.34 -2.79 -17.55
N TYR A 379 13.01 -2.64 -18.84
CA TYR A 379 11.63 -2.37 -19.24
C TYR A 379 10.68 -3.49 -18.80
N LYS A 380 11.10 -4.75 -18.90
CA LYS A 380 10.29 -5.90 -18.48
C LYS A 380 10.11 -5.99 -16.97
N SER A 381 11.02 -5.44 -16.17
CA SER A 381 10.84 -5.35 -14.71
C SER A 381 9.61 -4.53 -14.30
N ARG A 382 9.06 -3.71 -15.21
CA ARG A 382 7.73 -3.08 -15.07
C ARG A 382 6.64 -4.07 -14.65
N GLY A 383 6.68 -5.31 -15.12
CA GLY A 383 5.71 -6.32 -14.71
C GLY A 383 5.74 -6.61 -13.20
N GLN A 384 6.92 -6.55 -12.57
CA GLN A 384 7.05 -6.69 -11.12
C GLN A 384 6.40 -5.50 -10.40
N VAL A 385 6.57 -4.30 -10.94
CA VAL A 385 5.94 -3.09 -10.43
C VAL A 385 4.42 -3.10 -10.59
N GLU A 386 3.90 -3.58 -11.72
CA GLU A 386 2.45 -3.75 -11.91
C GLU A 386 1.89 -4.77 -10.92
N THR A 387 2.62 -5.87 -10.68
CA THR A 387 2.26 -6.86 -9.64
C THR A 387 2.26 -6.25 -8.24
N MET A 388 3.23 -5.36 -7.95
CA MET A 388 3.29 -4.63 -6.69
C MET A 388 2.13 -3.66 -6.52
N ILE A 389 1.79 -2.89 -7.55
CA ILE A 389 0.61 -2.02 -7.55
C ILE A 389 -0.66 -2.86 -7.33
N ASP A 390 -0.78 -4.00 -8.00
CA ASP A 390 -1.92 -4.90 -7.84
C ASP A 390 -2.03 -5.42 -6.40
N THR A 391 -0.90 -5.83 -5.81
CA THR A 391 -0.81 -6.25 -4.41
C THR A 391 -1.23 -5.13 -3.45
N LEU A 392 -0.71 -3.92 -3.66
CA LEU A 392 -1.09 -2.74 -2.87
C LEU A 392 -2.60 -2.48 -2.95
N LYS A 393 -3.18 -2.60 -4.14
CA LYS A 393 -4.60 -2.31 -4.37
C LYS A 393 -5.52 -3.40 -3.85
N ASN A 394 -5.23 -4.65 -4.15
CA ASN A 394 -6.18 -5.75 -3.97
C ASN A 394 -5.89 -6.58 -2.71
N ILE A 395 -4.62 -6.71 -2.31
CA ILE A 395 -4.23 -7.49 -1.12
C ILE A 395 -4.16 -6.60 0.11
N ILE A 396 -3.52 -5.43 0.01
CA ILE A 396 -3.48 -4.47 1.12
C ILE A 396 -4.78 -3.65 1.21
N ASP A 397 -5.65 -3.69 0.19
CA ASP A 397 -6.88 -2.88 0.06
C ASP A 397 -6.59 -1.39 0.21
N ALA A 398 -5.58 -0.90 -0.53
CA ALA A 398 -5.14 0.49 -0.53
C ALA A 398 -5.40 1.19 -1.89
N ASP A 399 -6.45 0.79 -2.60
CA ASP A 399 -6.88 1.42 -3.87
C ASP A 399 -7.78 2.65 -3.67
N LYS A 400 -8.31 2.82 -2.46
CA LYS A 400 -9.17 3.93 -2.04
C LYS A 400 -8.78 4.45 -0.67
N SER A 401 -8.83 5.77 -0.50
CA SER A 401 -8.59 6.42 0.79
C SER A 401 -9.80 7.21 1.25
N TYR A 402 -10.09 7.09 2.54
CA TYR A 402 -11.11 7.88 3.25
C TYR A 402 -10.50 9.03 4.06
N MET A 403 -9.20 9.29 3.90
CA MET A 403 -8.55 10.43 4.56
C MET A 403 -9.12 11.73 4.00
N GLN A 404 -9.26 12.72 4.88
CA GLN A 404 -9.82 14.02 4.53
C GLN A 404 -8.82 15.17 4.68
N ASP A 405 -7.56 14.82 4.82
CA ASP A 405 -6.45 15.70 5.18
C ASP A 405 -5.19 15.11 4.53
N GLU A 406 -4.37 15.97 3.93
CA GLU A 406 -3.24 15.53 3.10
C GLU A 406 -2.11 14.92 3.95
N GLN A 407 -1.89 15.44 5.16
CA GLN A 407 -0.93 14.85 6.11
C GLN A 407 -1.44 13.48 6.59
N ALA A 408 -2.73 13.35 6.91
CA ALA A 408 -3.29 12.04 7.27
C ALA A 408 -3.18 11.03 6.11
N LEU A 409 -3.33 11.48 4.86
CA LEU A 409 -3.14 10.66 3.67
C LEU A 409 -1.68 10.24 3.51
N GLU A 410 -0.74 11.14 3.75
CA GLU A 410 0.70 10.88 3.74
C GLU A 410 1.06 9.75 4.72
N ALA A 411 0.67 9.87 5.98
CA ALA A 411 0.86 8.82 6.99
C ALA A 411 0.16 7.51 6.66
N TRP A 412 -1.08 7.58 6.15
CA TRP A 412 -1.82 6.39 5.74
C TRP A 412 -1.11 5.66 4.60
N THR A 413 -0.56 6.40 3.64
CA THR A 413 0.21 5.83 2.52
C THR A 413 1.48 5.17 3.05
N PHE A 414 2.22 5.85 3.93
CA PHE A 414 3.40 5.28 4.59
C PHE A 414 3.12 3.92 5.25
N ILE A 415 2.08 3.85 6.09
CA ILE A 415 1.70 2.61 6.79
C ILE A 415 1.37 1.47 5.81
N ASN A 416 0.66 1.77 4.71
CA ASN A 416 0.36 0.76 3.70
C ASN A 416 1.61 0.29 2.94
N TYR A 417 2.60 1.16 2.74
CA TYR A 417 3.87 0.76 2.13
C TYR A 417 4.70 -0.13 3.06
N ILE A 418 4.67 0.10 4.38
CA ILE A 418 5.30 -0.85 5.33
C ILE A 418 4.56 -2.20 5.30
N ALA A 419 3.23 -2.20 5.24
CA ALA A 419 2.45 -3.43 5.13
C ALA A 419 2.77 -4.20 3.83
N LEU A 420 2.93 -3.47 2.72
CA LEU A 420 3.37 -4.00 1.44
C LEU A 420 4.79 -4.58 1.52
N HIS A 421 5.70 -3.91 2.21
CA HIS A 421 7.04 -4.44 2.49
C HIS A 421 6.97 -5.78 3.21
N TRP A 422 6.21 -5.85 4.31
CA TRP A 422 6.04 -7.10 5.07
C TRP A 422 5.48 -8.23 4.20
N TYR A 423 4.49 -7.94 3.35
CA TYR A 423 3.96 -8.90 2.37
C TYR A 423 5.08 -9.44 1.46
N TYR A 424 5.91 -8.55 0.89
CA TYR A 424 6.99 -8.97 0.00
C TYR A 424 8.11 -9.72 0.71
N ARG A 425 8.39 -9.41 1.98
CA ARG A 425 9.33 -10.20 2.79
C ARG A 425 8.83 -11.63 3.00
N ILE A 426 7.53 -11.81 3.24
CA ILE A 426 6.91 -13.14 3.31
C ILE A 426 6.97 -13.83 1.95
N TYR A 427 6.63 -13.13 0.86
CA TYR A 427 6.71 -13.68 -0.49
C TYR A 427 8.14 -14.17 -0.82
N GLN A 428 9.16 -13.36 -0.57
CA GLN A 428 10.56 -13.72 -0.75
C GLN A 428 10.96 -14.94 0.09
N LEU A 429 10.46 -15.03 1.32
CA LEU A 429 10.69 -16.18 2.18
C LEU A 429 10.06 -17.45 1.61
N LEU A 430 8.86 -17.39 1.05
CA LEU A 430 8.20 -18.52 0.38
C LEU A 430 8.93 -18.92 -0.92
N VAL A 431 9.37 -17.94 -1.73
CA VAL A 431 10.16 -18.20 -2.95
C VAL A 431 11.46 -18.91 -2.62
N LYS A 432 12.20 -18.41 -1.62
CA LYS A 432 13.49 -18.98 -1.19
C LYS A 432 13.38 -20.45 -0.75
N ASN A 433 12.21 -20.86 -0.26
CA ASN A 433 11.95 -22.22 0.18
C ASN A 433 11.08 -23.02 -0.81
N GLU A 434 10.89 -22.53 -2.04
CA GLU A 434 10.15 -23.20 -3.11
C GLU A 434 8.68 -23.55 -2.76
N LEU A 435 8.04 -22.71 -1.94
CA LEU A 435 6.69 -22.96 -1.41
C LEU A 435 5.57 -22.17 -2.12
N THR A 436 5.92 -21.31 -3.09
CA THR A 436 4.95 -20.44 -3.79
C THR A 436 3.97 -21.20 -4.68
N ASN A 437 4.25 -22.46 -5.02
CA ASN A 437 3.31 -23.35 -5.71
C ASN A 437 2.18 -23.87 -4.80
N LYS A 438 2.32 -23.76 -3.48
CA LYS A 438 1.38 -24.30 -2.49
C LYS A 438 0.77 -23.24 -1.58
N TYR A 439 1.52 -22.19 -1.27
CA TYR A 439 1.12 -21.17 -0.30
C TYR A 439 1.35 -19.78 -0.86
N SER A 440 0.35 -18.92 -0.70
CA SER A 440 0.49 -17.47 -0.83
C SER A 440 0.96 -16.84 0.49
N PRO A 441 1.44 -15.59 0.48
CA PRO A 441 1.75 -14.87 1.72
C PRO A 441 0.54 -14.75 2.67
N MET A 442 -0.67 -14.65 2.13
CA MET A 442 -1.89 -14.58 2.96
C MET A 442 -2.23 -15.93 3.58
N ASP A 443 -1.97 -17.05 2.89
CA ASP A 443 -2.12 -18.39 3.48
C ASP A 443 -1.14 -18.57 4.64
N PHE A 444 0.11 -18.15 4.47
CA PHE A 444 1.11 -18.19 5.53
C PHE A 444 0.68 -17.38 6.76
N LEU A 445 0.15 -16.17 6.57
CA LEU A 445 -0.38 -15.34 7.67
C LEU A 445 -1.58 -15.99 8.36
N LEU A 446 -2.42 -16.74 7.62
CA LEU A 446 -3.53 -17.49 8.19
C LEU A 446 -3.04 -18.59 9.15
N PHE A 447 -2.01 -19.35 8.76
CA PHE A 447 -1.38 -20.34 9.65
C PHE A 447 -0.76 -19.69 10.89
N LEU A 448 -0.08 -18.56 10.75
CA LEU A 448 0.48 -17.83 11.90
C LEU A 448 -0.61 -17.38 12.88
N LYS A 449 -1.78 -16.97 12.39
CA LYS A 449 -2.91 -16.51 13.22
C LYS A 449 -3.51 -17.62 14.10
N GLU A 450 -3.28 -18.88 13.75
CA GLU A 450 -3.74 -20.03 14.55
C GLU A 450 -2.91 -20.21 15.82
N ILE A 451 -1.67 -19.72 15.83
CA ILE A 451 -0.77 -19.82 16.97
C ILE A 451 -1.19 -18.78 18.00
N ARG A 452 -1.50 -19.23 19.21
CA ARG A 452 -2.08 -18.41 20.27
C ARG A 452 -1.30 -18.55 21.57
N LYS A 453 -1.39 -17.53 22.42
CA LYS A 453 -1.05 -17.64 23.84
C LYS A 453 -2.32 -17.65 24.68
N VAL A 454 -2.33 -18.48 25.72
CA VAL A 454 -3.40 -18.64 26.70
C VAL A 454 -2.92 -18.18 28.08
N LYS A 455 -3.73 -17.40 28.78
CA LYS A 455 -3.43 -16.90 30.13
C LYS A 455 -4.02 -17.85 31.16
N ILE A 456 -3.16 -18.54 31.90
CA ILE A 456 -3.50 -19.50 32.96
C ILE A 456 -2.78 -19.07 34.23
N ASN A 457 -3.49 -18.89 35.34
CA ASN A 457 -2.91 -18.45 36.63
C ASN A 457 -2.00 -17.23 36.48
N ASP A 458 -2.49 -16.21 35.77
CA ASP A 458 -1.79 -14.96 35.45
C ASP A 458 -0.51 -15.06 34.61
N LYS A 459 -0.16 -16.24 34.10
CA LYS A 459 0.97 -16.46 33.20
C LYS A 459 0.49 -16.82 31.80
N TRP A 460 1.19 -16.33 30.78
CA TRP A 460 0.91 -16.65 29.38
C TRP A 460 1.70 -17.88 28.94
N TYR A 461 1.00 -18.86 28.37
CA TYR A 461 1.58 -20.09 27.82
C TYR A 461 1.26 -20.18 26.33
N LEU A 462 2.17 -20.75 25.54
CA LEU A 462 1.90 -21.07 24.15
C LEU A 462 0.83 -22.18 24.09
N ALA A 463 -0.22 -21.95 23.29
CA ALA A 463 -1.27 -22.92 23.07
C ALA A 463 -0.81 -24.06 22.14
N GLU A 464 -1.58 -25.13 22.10
CA GLU A 464 -1.42 -26.20 21.12
C GLU A 464 -1.50 -25.64 19.70
N THR A 465 -0.57 -26.05 18.84
CA THR A 465 -0.53 -25.67 17.43
C THR A 465 -0.72 -26.90 16.57
N ILE A 466 -1.55 -26.80 15.52
CA ILE A 466 -1.82 -27.93 14.62
C ILE A 466 -0.55 -28.37 13.87
N THR A 467 -0.45 -29.67 13.58
CA THR A 467 0.74 -30.27 12.93
C THR A 467 1.08 -29.59 11.61
N LYS A 468 0.08 -29.30 10.78
CA LYS A 468 0.28 -28.62 9.49
C LYS A 468 0.98 -27.27 9.62
N THR A 469 0.67 -26.50 10.67
CA THR A 469 1.30 -25.21 10.96
C THR A 469 2.73 -25.40 11.44
N LYS A 470 2.99 -26.40 12.31
CA LYS A 470 4.35 -26.75 12.73
C LYS A 470 5.22 -27.17 11.55
N ASP A 471 4.74 -28.08 10.70
CA ASP A 471 5.46 -28.56 9.51
C ASP A 471 5.81 -27.40 8.56
N LEU A 472 4.90 -26.44 8.39
CA LEU A 472 5.14 -25.26 7.57
C LEU A 472 6.23 -24.37 8.17
N LEU A 473 6.19 -24.10 9.48
CA LEU A 473 7.20 -23.30 10.16
C LEU A 473 8.57 -23.95 10.13
N GLU A 474 8.64 -25.27 10.33
CA GLU A 474 9.89 -26.04 10.26
C GLU A 474 10.51 -25.96 8.86
N ARG A 475 9.71 -26.14 7.80
CA ARG A 475 10.17 -25.95 6.41
C ARG A 475 10.70 -24.55 6.15
N LEU A 476 10.08 -23.55 6.76
CA LEU A 476 10.49 -22.15 6.65
C LEU A 476 11.63 -21.76 7.61
N LYS A 477 12.06 -22.68 8.49
CA LYS A 477 13.04 -22.44 9.55
C LYS A 477 12.65 -21.27 10.47
N ILE A 478 11.37 -21.18 10.79
CA ILE A 478 10.80 -20.16 11.66
C ILE A 478 10.58 -20.77 13.05
N HIS A 479 11.17 -20.15 14.06
CA HIS A 479 10.98 -20.54 15.45
C HIS A 479 10.06 -19.53 16.15
N ILE A 480 8.97 -20.02 16.73
CA ILE A 480 8.01 -19.24 17.52
C ILE A 480 7.99 -19.83 18.92
N THR A 481 8.30 -19.02 19.94
CA THR A 481 8.51 -19.46 21.34
C THR A 481 7.53 -18.86 22.35
#